data_AF-A0A3D1IMT6-F1
#
_entry.id   AF-A0A3D1IMT6-F1
#
_cell.length_a   1.000
_cell.length_b   1.000
_cell.length_c   1.000
_cell.angle_alpha   90.00
_cell.angle_beta   90.00
_cell.angle_gamma   90.00
#
_symmetry.space_group_name_H-M   'P 1'
#
loop_
_entity.id
_entity.type
_entity.pdbx_description
1 polymer ?
#
loop_
_entity_poly.entity_id
_entity_poly.type
_entity_poly.pdbx_seq_one_letter_code
_entity_poly.pdbx_strand_id
1 'polypeptide(L)'
;MTPADFAYLAVRGTAWLAMACYFLGAFLLLQTHGARPRFPATRWIWAIGCDFYFWHVIAAFHFAHEWSHAAAVHSVNERALAFTGQYASYGIWFNYAFLAAWIIDAAWLWSDEESYLRRRRALSWGLHGFLLFMVINGAIIFAPDYVRWPSAIALAVLEWAWFTSPARGRT
;
A
#
# COMPACT_ATOMS: atom_id res chain seq x y z
N MET A 1 -19.70 14.88 -16.27
CA MET A 1 -19.19 13.65 -15.62
C MET A 1 -20.40 12.86 -15.17
N THR A 2 -20.58 11.63 -15.66
CA THR A 2 -21.71 10.79 -15.27
C THR A 2 -21.48 10.21 -13.85
N PRO A 3 -22.53 9.73 -13.15
CA PRO A 3 -22.37 9.05 -11.87
C PRO A 3 -21.40 7.86 -11.93
N ALA A 4 -21.39 7.14 -13.06
CA ALA A 4 -20.47 6.03 -13.31
C ALA A 4 -19.01 6.49 -13.45
N ASP A 5 -18.77 7.60 -14.15
CA ASP A 5 -17.42 8.18 -14.28
C ASP A 5 -16.88 8.63 -12.93
N PHE A 6 -17.72 9.21 -12.09
CA PHE A 6 -17.34 9.64 -10.75
C PHE A 6 -16.99 8.46 -9.85
N ALA A 7 -17.82 7.41 -9.83
CA ALA A 7 -17.55 6.19 -9.07
C ALA A 7 -16.23 5.54 -9.47
N TYR A 8 -15.98 5.45 -10.77
CA TYR A 8 -14.74 4.93 -11.32
C TYR A 8 -13.53 5.77 -10.92
N LEU A 9 -13.63 7.09 -11.02
CA LEU A 9 -12.56 8.01 -10.62
C LEU A 9 -12.32 7.98 -9.11
N ALA A 10 -13.37 7.85 -8.30
CA ALA A 10 -13.25 7.77 -6.85
C ALA A 10 -12.49 6.50 -6.44
N VAL A 11 -12.91 5.33 -6.91
CA VAL A 11 -12.24 4.05 -6.58
C VAL A 11 -10.81 4.04 -7.13
N ARG A 12 -10.61 4.42 -8.39
CA ARG A 12 -9.30 4.31 -9.02
C ARG A 12 -8.35 5.42 -8.57
N GLY A 13 -8.80 6.66 -8.51
CA GLY A 13 -8.00 7.82 -8.11
C GLY A 13 -7.47 7.67 -6.69
N THR A 14 -8.31 7.24 -5.75
CA THR A 14 -7.86 6.97 -4.36
C THR A 14 -6.81 5.87 -4.30
N ALA A 15 -6.94 4.78 -5.08
CA ALA A 15 -5.93 3.72 -5.16
C ALA A 15 -4.58 4.24 -5.68
N TRP A 16 -4.60 5.02 -6.76
CA TRP A 16 -3.37 5.57 -7.36
C TRP A 16 -2.68 6.59 -6.46
N LEU A 17 -3.46 7.46 -5.81
CA LEU A 17 -2.92 8.43 -4.86
C LEU A 17 -2.31 7.73 -3.64
N ALA A 18 -3.00 6.72 -3.10
CA ALA A 18 -2.47 5.89 -2.02
C ALA A 18 -1.13 5.25 -2.42
N MET A 19 -1.06 4.67 -3.63
CA MET A 19 0.15 4.03 -4.14
C MET A 19 1.31 5.01 -4.35
N ALA A 20 1.05 6.19 -4.92
CA ALA A 20 2.07 7.22 -5.10
C ALA A 20 2.64 7.70 -3.74
N CYS A 21 1.76 7.95 -2.77
CA CYS A 21 2.15 8.31 -1.42
C CYS A 21 2.89 7.18 -0.69
N TYR A 22 2.48 5.92 -0.89
CA TYR A 22 3.17 4.75 -0.36
C TYR A 22 4.62 4.71 -0.83
N PHE A 23 4.87 4.73 -2.15
CA PHE A 23 6.22 4.61 -2.68
C PHE A 23 7.11 5.76 -2.23
N LEU A 24 6.60 7.00 -2.27
CA LEU A 24 7.34 8.17 -1.82
C LEU A 24 7.62 8.11 -0.31
N GLY A 25 6.63 7.78 0.50
CA GLY A 25 6.76 7.70 1.95
C GLY A 25 7.67 6.56 2.40
N ALA A 26 7.53 5.37 1.81
CA ALA A 26 8.38 4.21 2.09
C ALA A 26 9.84 4.50 1.71
N PHE A 27 10.09 5.09 0.55
CA PHE A 27 11.43 5.49 0.13
C PHE A 27 12.08 6.46 1.12
N LEU A 28 11.35 7.49 1.55
CA LEU A 28 11.84 8.46 2.53
C LEU A 28 12.08 7.82 3.91
N LEU A 29 11.18 6.95 4.38
CA LEU A 29 11.29 6.30 5.69
C LEU A 29 12.39 5.23 5.75
N LEU A 30 12.64 4.52 4.65
CA LEU A 30 13.72 3.54 4.57
C LEU A 30 15.10 4.20 4.61
N GLN A 31 15.22 5.42 4.08
CA GLN A 31 16.47 6.20 4.16
C GLN A 31 16.75 6.80 5.54
N THR A 32 15.77 6.84 6.43
CA THR A 32 15.88 7.52 7.73
C THR A 32 16.05 6.54 8.88
N HIS A 33 16.47 5.30 8.63
CA HIS A 33 16.67 4.30 9.69
C HIS A 33 17.67 4.77 10.76
N GLY A 34 17.17 5.08 11.96
CA GLY A 34 17.97 5.56 13.10
C GLY A 34 18.28 7.07 13.10
N ALA A 35 17.76 7.83 12.14
CA ALA A 35 17.93 9.29 12.06
C ALA A 35 16.57 9.97 11.88
N ARG A 36 16.42 11.20 12.36
CA ARG A 36 15.17 11.95 12.13
C ARG A 36 14.93 12.12 10.62
N PRO A 37 13.66 12.07 10.16
CA PRO A 37 13.33 12.31 8.78
C PRO A 37 13.93 13.64 8.31
N ARG A 38 14.62 13.60 7.17
CA ARG A 38 15.23 14.81 6.59
C ARG A 38 14.18 15.87 6.25
N PHE A 39 12.95 15.42 5.97
CA PHE A 39 11.83 16.27 5.62
C PHE A 39 10.66 16.04 6.59
N PRO A 40 10.15 17.08 7.26
CA PRO A 40 8.99 16.93 8.15
C PRO A 40 7.73 16.47 7.41
N ALA A 41 7.67 16.71 6.09
CA ALA A 41 6.61 16.23 5.21
C ALA A 41 6.52 14.70 5.11
N THR A 42 7.56 13.93 5.48
CA THR A 42 7.55 12.47 5.39
C THR A 42 6.42 11.85 6.20
N ARG A 43 6.16 12.35 7.41
CA ARG A 43 5.07 11.86 8.29
C ARG A 43 3.69 12.12 7.67
N TRP A 44 3.54 13.28 7.03
CA TRP A 44 2.32 13.66 6.32
C TRP A 44 2.11 12.82 5.07
N ILE A 45 3.12 12.66 4.22
CA ILE A 45 3.03 11.84 2.99
C ILE A 45 2.61 10.41 3.34
N TRP A 46 3.20 9.83 4.40
CA TRP A 46 2.87 8.48 4.84
C TRP A 46 1.42 8.36 5.34
N ALA A 47 0.97 9.32 6.15
CA ALA A 47 -0.40 9.34 6.66
C ALA A 47 -1.45 9.63 5.58
N ILE A 48 -1.17 10.56 4.66
CA ILE A 48 -2.04 10.87 3.52
C ILE A 48 -2.19 9.65 2.61
N GLY A 49 -1.12 8.89 2.37
CA GLY A 49 -1.21 7.63 1.62
C GLY A 49 -2.13 6.60 2.29
N CYS A 50 -2.02 6.48 3.62
CA CYS A 50 -2.91 5.63 4.42
C CYS A 50 -4.38 6.09 4.33
N ASP A 51 -4.62 7.40 4.43
CA ASP A 51 -5.96 7.98 4.35
C ASP A 51 -6.60 7.76 2.97
N PHE A 52 -5.83 7.94 1.88
CA PHE A 52 -6.31 7.60 0.54
C PHE A 52 -6.65 6.12 0.40
N TYR A 53 -5.88 5.22 1.01
CA TYR A 53 -6.21 3.80 0.97
C TYR A 53 -7.46 3.45 1.79
N PHE A 54 -7.65 4.11 2.94
CA PHE A 54 -8.88 4.00 3.72
C PHE A 54 -10.10 4.44 2.90
N TRP A 55 -10.03 5.60 2.25
CA TRP A 55 -11.08 6.08 1.36
C TRP A 55 -11.27 5.22 0.13
N HIS A 56 -10.20 4.60 -0.39
CA HIS A 56 -10.31 3.62 -1.46
C HIS A 56 -11.17 2.42 -1.04
N VAL A 57 -10.96 1.87 0.15
CA VAL A 57 -11.78 0.77 0.67
C VAL A 57 -13.24 1.20 0.81
N ILE A 58 -13.50 2.39 1.37
CA ILE A 58 -14.88 2.92 1.48
C ILE A 58 -15.51 3.09 0.10
N ALA A 59 -14.79 3.68 -0.86
CA ALA A 59 -15.29 3.90 -2.21
C ALA A 59 -15.58 2.56 -2.91
N ALA A 60 -14.71 1.56 -2.76
CA ALA A 60 -14.93 0.22 -3.31
C ALA A 60 -16.19 -0.43 -2.70
N PHE A 61 -16.36 -0.34 -1.38
CA PHE A 61 -17.56 -0.87 -0.72
C PHE A 61 -18.83 -0.15 -1.15
N HIS A 62 -18.80 1.18 -1.22
CA HIS A 62 -19.96 1.97 -1.58
C HIS A 62 -20.37 1.82 -3.05
N PHE A 63 -19.41 1.94 -3.98
CA PHE A 63 -19.70 2.02 -5.41
C PHE A 63 -19.62 0.68 -6.15
N ALA A 64 -18.84 -0.29 -5.67
CA ALA A 64 -18.63 -1.56 -6.37
C ALA A 64 -19.29 -2.76 -5.68
N HIS A 65 -19.61 -2.65 -4.39
CA HIS A 65 -20.09 -3.79 -3.60
C HIS A 65 -21.38 -3.52 -2.84
N GLU A 66 -21.98 -2.33 -2.97
CA GLU A 66 -23.23 -1.95 -2.28
C GLU A 66 -23.20 -2.24 -0.77
N TRP A 67 -22.03 -2.09 -0.14
CA TRP A 67 -21.77 -2.44 1.27
C TRP A 67 -21.93 -3.93 1.63
N SER A 68 -22.09 -4.82 0.65
CA SER A 68 -22.13 -6.26 0.85
C SER A 68 -20.73 -6.85 0.95
N HIS A 69 -20.36 -7.32 2.14
CA HIS A 69 -19.12 -8.06 2.36
C HIS A 69 -19.04 -9.33 1.50
N ALA A 70 -20.17 -10.02 1.32
CA ALA A 70 -20.23 -11.21 0.47
C ALA A 70 -19.93 -10.87 -1.01
N ALA A 71 -20.47 -9.75 -1.51
CA ALA A 71 -20.17 -9.28 -2.87
C ALA A 71 -18.70 -8.89 -3.03
N ALA A 72 -18.10 -8.24 -2.03
CA ALA A 72 -16.69 -7.91 -2.04
C ALA A 72 -15.81 -9.19 -2.07
N VAL A 73 -16.08 -10.17 -1.20
CA VAL A 73 -15.39 -11.48 -1.20
C VAL A 73 -15.51 -12.17 -2.55
N HIS A 74 -16.71 -12.21 -3.13
CA HIS A 74 -16.96 -12.81 -4.43
C HIS A 74 -16.13 -12.14 -5.53
N SER A 75 -16.11 -10.81 -5.57
CA SER A 75 -15.36 -10.06 -6.58
C SER A 75 -13.85 -10.28 -6.49
N VAL A 76 -13.29 -10.41 -5.28
CA VAL A 76 -11.87 -10.73 -5.08
C VAL A 76 -11.57 -12.15 -5.58
N ASN A 77 -12.44 -13.10 -5.25
CA ASN A 77 -12.32 -14.48 -5.68
C ASN A 77 -12.37 -14.62 -7.21
N GLU A 78 -13.32 -13.96 -7.88
CA GLU A 78 -13.45 -13.98 -9.33
C GLU A 78 -12.21 -13.43 -10.03
N ARG A 79 -11.72 -12.27 -9.56
CA ARG A 79 -10.52 -11.63 -10.14
C ARG A 79 -9.26 -12.46 -9.90
N ALA A 80 -9.11 -13.02 -8.70
CA ALA A 80 -8.01 -13.93 -8.39
C ALA A 80 -8.08 -15.21 -9.22
N LEU A 81 -9.27 -15.79 -9.41
CA LEU A 81 -9.47 -16.98 -10.24
C LEU A 81 -9.12 -16.70 -11.70
N ALA A 82 -9.58 -15.57 -12.25
CA ALA A 82 -9.29 -15.18 -13.62
C ALA A 82 -7.79 -15.00 -13.88
N PHE A 83 -7.03 -14.52 -12.89
CA PHE A 83 -5.60 -14.25 -13.04
C PHE A 83 -4.70 -15.44 -12.67
N THR A 84 -5.00 -16.14 -11.57
CA THR A 84 -4.13 -17.19 -10.99
C THR A 84 -4.63 -18.61 -11.25
N GLY A 85 -5.87 -18.77 -11.72
CA GLY A 85 -6.55 -20.07 -11.79
C GLY A 85 -6.95 -20.65 -10.44
N GLN A 86 -6.78 -19.91 -9.34
CA GLN A 86 -7.13 -20.32 -7.99
C GLN A 86 -8.01 -19.29 -7.28
N TYR A 87 -8.88 -19.77 -6.39
CA TYR A 87 -9.66 -18.91 -5.51
C TYR A 87 -8.76 -18.29 -4.43
N ALA A 88 -8.77 -16.97 -4.31
CA ALA A 88 -8.12 -16.27 -3.21
C ALA A 88 -9.13 -15.96 -2.10
N SER A 89 -9.67 -17.01 -1.45
CA SER A 89 -10.71 -16.87 -0.43
C SER A 89 -10.31 -15.96 0.74
N TYR A 90 -9.01 -15.81 0.98
CA TYR A 90 -8.45 -14.94 2.02
C TYR A 90 -8.00 -13.56 1.52
N GLY A 91 -8.10 -13.27 0.22
CA GLY A 91 -7.56 -12.05 -0.38
C GLY A 91 -8.14 -10.76 0.21
N ILE A 92 -9.44 -10.74 0.51
CA ILE A 92 -10.06 -9.56 1.15
C ILE A 92 -9.54 -9.34 2.58
N TRP A 93 -9.25 -10.42 3.32
CA TRP A 93 -8.71 -10.34 4.67
C TRP A 93 -7.28 -9.79 4.66
N PHE A 94 -6.49 -10.12 3.64
CA PHE A 94 -5.17 -9.51 3.44
C PHE A 94 -5.27 -8.00 3.14
N ASN A 95 -6.29 -7.54 2.41
CA ASN A 95 -6.53 -6.10 2.21
C ASN A 95 -6.89 -5.40 3.53
N TYR A 96 -7.67 -6.03 4.40
CA TYR A 96 -7.97 -5.51 5.73
C TYR A 96 -6.73 -5.49 6.63
N ALA A 97 -5.94 -6.55 6.61
CA ALA A 97 -4.68 -6.61 7.34
C ALA A 97 -3.70 -5.53 6.85
N PHE A 98 -3.65 -5.28 5.54
CA PHE A 98 -2.86 -4.21 4.94
C PHE A 98 -3.29 -2.83 5.44
N LEU A 99 -4.59 -2.50 5.39
CA LEU A 99 -5.12 -1.24 5.93
C LEU A 99 -4.78 -1.09 7.41
N ALA A 100 -5.07 -2.11 8.22
CA ALA A 100 -4.82 -2.08 9.66
C ALA A 100 -3.34 -1.90 9.98
N ALA A 101 -2.44 -2.64 9.30
CA ALA A 101 -1.01 -2.53 9.48
C ALA A 101 -0.49 -1.13 9.14
N TRP A 102 -0.99 -0.53 8.05
CA TRP A 102 -0.60 0.82 7.65
C TRP A 102 -1.13 1.88 8.63
N ILE A 103 -2.38 1.77 9.09
CA ILE A 103 -2.93 2.66 10.12
C ILE A 103 -2.09 2.59 11.40
N ILE A 104 -1.77 1.39 11.88
CA ILE A 104 -0.97 1.20 13.09
C ILE A 104 0.42 1.80 12.93
N ASP A 105 1.09 1.56 11.79
CA ASP A 105 2.43 2.11 11.54
C ASP A 105 2.41 3.64 11.42
N ALA A 106 1.42 4.20 10.71
CA ALA A 106 1.24 5.64 10.62
C ALA A 106 0.94 6.24 12.00
N ALA A 107 0.02 5.65 12.77
CA ALA A 107 -0.30 6.09 14.12
C ALA A 107 0.91 6.03 15.06
N TRP A 108 1.76 4.99 14.94
CA TRP A 108 2.99 4.89 15.71
C TRP A 108 3.96 6.03 15.35
N LEU A 109 4.18 6.28 14.06
CA LEU A 109 4.99 7.41 13.59
C LEU A 109 4.45 8.76 14.08
N TRP A 110 3.13 8.91 14.21
CA TRP A 110 2.49 10.13 14.72
C TRP A 110 2.58 10.28 16.23
N SER A 111 2.47 9.18 16.96
CA SER A 111 2.39 9.17 18.43
C SER A 111 3.77 9.26 19.09
N ASP A 112 4.77 8.54 18.57
CA ASP A 112 6.13 8.54 19.12
C ASP A 112 7.15 8.32 18.00
N GLU A 113 7.62 9.43 17.44
CA GLU A 113 8.62 9.45 16.37
C GLU A 113 9.95 8.82 16.83
N GLU A 114 10.38 9.05 18.07
CA GLU A 114 11.66 8.53 18.56
C GLU A 114 11.61 7.01 18.75
N SER A 115 10.51 6.49 19.31
CA SER A 115 10.28 5.05 19.36
C SER A 115 10.17 4.43 17.97
N TYR A 116 9.51 5.11 17.02
CA TYR A 116 9.35 4.63 15.66
C TYR A 116 10.71 4.49 14.95
N LEU A 117 11.56 5.51 15.06
CA LEU A 117 12.89 5.51 14.43
C LEU A 117 13.85 4.50 15.07
N ARG A 118 13.63 4.14 16.35
CA ARG A 118 14.38 3.12 17.08
C ARG A 118 13.89 1.69 16.85
N ARG A 119 12.85 1.48 16.04
CA ARG A 119 12.30 0.14 15.78
C ARG A 119 13.35 -0.81 15.23
N ARG A 120 13.20 -2.10 15.53
CA ARG A 120 14.07 -3.15 14.99
C ARG A 120 13.98 -3.17 13.47
N ARG A 121 15.13 -3.26 12.80
CA ARG A 121 15.20 -3.32 11.33
C ARG A 121 14.32 -4.44 10.77
N ALA A 122 14.36 -5.64 11.35
CA ALA A 122 13.53 -6.77 10.93
C ALA A 122 12.02 -6.44 10.91
N LEU A 123 11.52 -5.67 11.89
CA LEU A 123 10.11 -5.26 11.92
C LEU A 123 9.80 -4.29 10.79
N SER A 124 10.67 -3.30 10.55
CA SER A 124 10.52 -2.39 9.42
C SER A 124 10.55 -3.14 8.09
N TRP A 125 11.43 -4.14 7.96
CA TRP A 125 11.58 -4.91 6.74
C TRP A 125 10.38 -5.81 6.49
N GLY A 126 9.90 -6.50 7.52
CA GLY A 126 8.69 -7.34 7.45
C GLY A 126 7.44 -6.52 7.12
N LEU A 127 7.26 -5.37 7.77
CA LEU A 127 6.11 -4.51 7.53
C LEU A 127 6.15 -3.92 6.11
N HIS A 128 7.24 -3.27 5.71
CA HIS A 128 7.33 -2.65 4.39
C HIS A 128 7.29 -3.71 3.28
N GLY A 129 7.87 -4.90 3.52
CA GLY A 129 7.77 -6.04 2.62
C GLY A 129 6.33 -6.55 2.47
N PHE A 130 5.59 -6.68 3.57
CA PHE A 130 4.17 -7.04 3.54
C PHE A 130 3.34 -5.99 2.77
N LEU A 131 3.54 -4.70 3.08
CA LEU A 131 2.82 -3.63 2.39
C LEU A 131 3.14 -3.62 0.88
N LEU A 132 4.41 -3.78 0.52
CA LEU A 132 4.86 -3.83 -0.87
C LEU A 132 4.23 -5.02 -1.61
N PHE A 133 4.27 -6.20 -0.99
CA PHE A 133 3.64 -7.40 -1.54
C PHE A 133 2.16 -7.17 -1.83
N MET A 134 1.44 -6.52 -0.92
CA MET A 134 0.02 -6.21 -1.09
C MET A 134 -0.24 -5.19 -2.18
N VAL A 135 0.58 -4.14 -2.31
CA VAL A 135 0.48 -3.16 -3.40
C VAL A 135 0.68 -3.85 -4.75
N ILE A 136 1.67 -4.73 -4.86
CA ILE A 136 1.95 -5.49 -6.09
C ILE A 136 0.80 -6.45 -6.41
N ASN A 137 0.34 -7.21 -5.41
CA ASN A 137 -0.78 -8.14 -5.57
C ASN A 137 -2.04 -7.39 -6.02
N GLY A 138 -2.31 -6.24 -5.40
CA GLY A 138 -3.36 -5.30 -5.78
C GLY A 138 -3.24 -4.84 -7.23
N ALA A 139 -2.06 -4.36 -7.63
CA ALA A 139 -1.83 -3.88 -8.99
C ALA A 139 -1.94 -4.99 -10.03
N ILE A 140 -1.46 -6.20 -9.74
CA ILE A 140 -1.48 -7.32 -10.68
C ILE A 140 -2.89 -7.89 -10.87
N ILE A 141 -3.62 -8.10 -9.78
CA ILE A 141 -4.95 -8.74 -9.82
C ILE A 141 -6.03 -7.75 -10.28
N PHE A 142 -5.90 -6.47 -9.94
CA PHE A 142 -6.99 -5.50 -10.08
C PHE A 142 -6.73 -4.38 -11.09
N ALA A 143 -5.50 -4.17 -11.58
CA ALA A 143 -5.23 -3.13 -12.56
C ALA A 143 -5.32 -3.65 -14.01
N PRO A 144 -5.76 -2.80 -14.98
CA PRO A 144 -5.76 -3.13 -16.40
C PRO A 144 -4.35 -3.45 -16.94
N ASP A 145 -4.26 -4.19 -18.05
CA ASP A 145 -3.01 -4.71 -18.62
C ASP A 145 -1.89 -3.67 -18.82
N TYR A 146 -2.24 -2.40 -19.05
CA TYR A 146 -1.29 -1.29 -19.24
C TYR A 146 -0.58 -0.82 -17.95
N VAL A 147 -1.02 -1.29 -16.78
CA VAL A 147 -0.56 -0.82 -15.45
C VAL A 147 0.46 -1.77 -14.79
N ARG A 148 0.82 -2.86 -15.47
CA ARG A 148 1.84 -3.82 -14.98
C ARG A 148 3.24 -3.20 -14.91
N TRP A 149 3.58 -2.29 -15.82
CA TRP A 149 4.92 -1.72 -15.95
C TRP A 149 5.30 -0.67 -14.89
N PRO A 150 4.43 0.28 -14.49
CA PRO A 150 4.73 1.21 -13.40
C PRO A 150 5.01 0.50 -12.06
N SER A 151 4.31 -0.59 -11.79
CA SER A 151 4.52 -1.42 -10.60
C SER A 151 5.87 -2.14 -10.63
N ALA A 152 6.29 -2.62 -11.81
CA ALA A 152 7.61 -3.21 -12.02
C ALA A 152 8.75 -2.18 -11.91
N ILE A 153 8.53 -0.95 -12.39
CA ILE A 153 9.50 0.15 -12.27
C ILE A 153 9.61 0.61 -10.82
N ALA A 154 8.49 0.76 -10.11
CA ALA A 154 8.49 1.14 -8.70
C ALA A 154 9.14 0.05 -7.83
N LEU A 155 8.93 -1.23 -8.17
CA LEU A 155 9.64 -2.38 -7.62
C LEU A 155 11.15 -2.29 -7.84
N ALA A 156 11.59 -2.04 -9.08
CA ALA A 156 13.00 -1.92 -9.41
C ALA A 156 13.66 -0.72 -8.68
N VAL A 157 12.92 0.38 -8.51
CA VAL A 157 13.38 1.55 -7.74
C VAL A 157 13.48 1.22 -6.24
N LEU A 158 12.53 0.45 -5.69
CA LEU A 158 12.58 0.04 -4.29
C LEU A 158 13.69 -0.98 -4.04
N GLU A 159 13.88 -1.94 -4.94
CA GLU A 159 14.98 -2.90 -4.91
C GLU A 159 16.33 -2.19 -5.06
N TRP A 160 16.43 -1.18 -5.92
CA TRP A 160 17.63 -0.36 -6.03
C TRP A 160 17.89 0.47 -4.76
N ALA A 161 16.87 1.09 -4.18
CA ALA A 161 16.96 1.81 -2.89
C ALA A 161 17.37 0.86 -1.74
N TRP A 162 16.93 -0.39 -1.80
CA TRP A 162 17.27 -1.46 -0.87
C TRP A 162 18.73 -1.88 -0.98
N PHE A 163 19.28 -1.99 -2.18
CA PHE A 163 20.69 -2.33 -2.40
C PHE A 163 21.66 -1.16 -2.17
N THR A 164 21.21 0.08 -2.39
CA THR A 164 22.01 1.29 -2.17
C THR A 164 21.95 1.82 -0.74
N SER A 165 21.08 1.26 0.10
CA SER A 165 21.03 1.57 1.53
C SER A 165 22.40 1.25 2.18
N PRO A 166 23.07 2.23 2.84
CA PRO A 166 24.43 2.09 3.39
C PRO A 166 24.63 1.01 4.46
N ALA A 167 23.58 0.25 4.80
CA ALA A 167 23.55 -0.73 5.87
C ALA A 167 24.26 -2.06 5.54
N ARG A 168 24.74 -2.28 4.31
CA ARG A 168 25.46 -3.51 3.93
C ARG A 168 26.97 -3.47 4.17
N GLY A 169 27.51 -2.34 4.63
CA GLY A 169 28.96 -2.16 4.82
C GLY A 169 29.55 -2.71 6.13
N ARG A 170 28.76 -3.38 6.99
CA ARG A 170 29.26 -3.96 8.25
C ARG A 170 28.52 -5.26 8.60
N THR A 171 28.86 -6.33 7.90
CA THR A 171 28.80 -7.70 8.43
C THR A 171 30.21 -8.20 8.55
#